data_AF-A0A1I3B316-F1
#
_entry.id   AF-A0A1I3B316-F1
#
_cell.length_a   1.000
_cell.length_b   1.000
_cell.length_c   1.000
_cell.angle_alpha   90.00
_cell.angle_beta   90.00
_cell.angle_gamma   90.00
#
_symmetry.space_group_name_H-M   'P 1'
#
loop_
_entity.id
_entity.type
_entity.pdbx_description
1 polymer ?
#
loop_
_entity_poly.entity_id
_entity_poly.type
_entity_poly.pdbx_seq_one_letter_code
_entity_poly.pdbx_strand_id
1 'polypeptide(L)'
;MIRFNEFINSMEDFFPETRDTIDIALSESMGEMDTIVIEDIIMPKVISLLRKNEDKEKLTSLFGYFEDVVEQADDYLSDIFAITVLEILGNTEEDLNVAKIYMGRCTAKKQREADIDIGRIID
;
A
#
# COMPACT_ATOMS: atom_id res chain seq x y z
N MET A 1 -15.46 -1.07 -8.74
CA MET A 1 -15.12 -0.53 -7.42
C MET A 1 -14.30 -1.59 -6.74
N ILE A 2 -13.01 -1.33 -6.50
CA ILE A 2 -12.08 -2.30 -5.93
C ILE A 2 -12.42 -2.51 -4.46
N ARG A 3 -12.59 -3.76 -4.04
CA ARG A 3 -12.88 -4.12 -2.64
C ARG A 3 -11.64 -4.69 -1.97
N PHE A 4 -11.63 -4.71 -0.63
CA PHE A 4 -10.51 -5.22 0.16
C PHE A 4 -10.01 -6.61 -0.30
N ASN A 5 -10.91 -7.59 -0.50
CA ASN A 5 -10.50 -8.91 -0.97
C ASN A 5 -9.87 -8.90 -2.38
N GLU A 6 -10.30 -8.02 -3.27
CA GLU A 6 -9.71 -7.86 -4.61
C GLU A 6 -8.31 -7.23 -4.54
N PHE A 7 -8.13 -6.29 -3.59
CA PHE A 7 -6.83 -5.73 -3.24
C PHE A 7 -5.88 -6.79 -2.71
N ILE A 8 -6.32 -7.60 -1.73
CA ILE A 8 -5.52 -8.70 -1.19
C ILE A 8 -5.12 -9.70 -2.27
N ASN A 9 -6.06 -10.14 -3.11
CA ASN A 9 -5.75 -11.06 -4.22
C ASN A 9 -4.68 -10.49 -5.17
N SER A 10 -4.81 -9.21 -5.51
CA SER A 10 -3.83 -8.54 -6.37
C SER A 10 -2.47 -8.47 -5.68
N MET A 11 -2.45 -8.28 -4.35
CA MET A 11 -1.22 -8.23 -3.58
C MET A 11 -0.52 -9.57 -3.48
N GLU A 12 -1.26 -10.67 -3.44
CA GLU A 12 -0.70 -12.02 -3.58
C GLU A 12 -0.10 -12.28 -4.97
N ASP A 13 -0.65 -11.69 -6.03
CA ASP A 13 -0.05 -11.81 -7.36
C ASP A 13 1.29 -11.07 -7.43
N PHE A 14 1.40 -9.92 -6.77
CA PHE A 14 2.68 -9.21 -6.63
C PHE A 14 3.64 -9.91 -5.67
N PHE A 15 3.15 -10.51 -4.58
CA PHE A 15 3.97 -11.16 -3.56
C PHE A 15 3.45 -12.57 -3.24
N PRO A 16 3.62 -13.54 -4.14
CA PRO A 16 3.04 -14.88 -3.96
C PRO A 16 3.47 -15.57 -2.67
N GLU A 17 4.61 -15.19 -2.11
CA GLU A 17 5.10 -15.75 -0.85
C GLU A 17 4.31 -15.30 0.39
N THR A 18 3.41 -14.31 0.29
CA THR A 18 2.60 -13.85 1.42
C THR A 18 1.28 -14.61 1.57
N ARG A 19 0.82 -15.33 0.53
CA ARG A 19 -0.50 -15.98 0.48
C ARG A 19 -0.84 -16.78 1.73
N ASP A 20 -0.01 -17.77 2.08
CA ASP A 20 -0.26 -18.62 3.25
C ASP A 20 -0.31 -17.82 4.56
N THR A 21 0.49 -16.74 4.67
CA THR A 21 0.51 -15.89 5.87
C THR A 21 -0.74 -15.03 5.96
N ILE A 22 -1.21 -14.51 4.82
CA ILE A 22 -2.46 -13.74 4.73
C ILE A 22 -3.66 -14.64 5.04
N ASP A 23 -3.72 -15.85 4.48
CA ASP A 23 -4.79 -16.82 4.73
C ASP A 23 -4.90 -17.15 6.22
N ILE A 24 -3.76 -17.42 6.87
CA ILE A 24 -3.72 -17.67 8.32
C ILE A 24 -4.23 -16.45 9.08
N ALA A 25 -3.70 -15.26 8.80
CA ALA A 25 -4.11 -14.03 9.47
C ALA A 25 -5.63 -13.82 9.35
N LEU A 26 -6.17 -13.81 8.13
CA LEU A 26 -7.59 -13.58 7.91
C LEU A 26 -8.49 -14.63 8.60
N SER A 27 -8.04 -15.90 8.67
CA SER A 27 -8.78 -16.99 9.32
C SER A 27 -8.82 -16.90 10.85
N GLU A 28 -7.81 -16.31 11.48
CA GLU A 28 -7.67 -16.21 12.94
C GLU A 28 -8.28 -14.91 13.51
N SER A 29 -8.79 -14.03 12.64
CA SER A 29 -9.22 -12.67 13.00
C SER A 29 -10.64 -12.59 13.62
N MET A 30 -10.80 -11.70 14.62
CA MET A 30 -12.09 -11.38 15.26
C MET A 30 -12.49 -9.89 15.18
N GLY A 31 -11.94 -9.09 14.24
CA GLY A 31 -12.55 -7.78 13.97
C GLY A 31 -11.72 -6.65 13.35
N GLU A 32 -10.39 -6.63 13.45
CA GLU A 32 -9.57 -5.55 12.85
C GLU A 32 -8.20 -6.11 12.39
N MET A 33 -8.21 -7.01 11.40
CA MET A 33 -6.97 -7.56 10.82
C MET A 33 -6.62 -7.01 9.44
N ASP A 34 -7.52 -6.27 8.80
CA ASP A 34 -7.30 -5.79 7.44
C ASP A 34 -6.08 -4.84 7.37
N THR A 35 -5.95 -3.94 8.34
CA THR A 35 -4.79 -3.08 8.50
C THR A 35 -3.54 -3.88 8.89
N ILE A 36 -3.64 -4.84 9.81
CA ILE A 36 -2.52 -5.71 10.21
C ILE A 36 -1.96 -6.49 9.02
N VAL A 37 -2.83 -7.07 8.18
CA VAL A 37 -2.42 -7.78 6.97
C VAL A 37 -1.63 -6.83 6.05
N ILE A 38 -2.10 -5.60 5.90
CA ILE A 38 -1.41 -4.61 5.09
C ILE A 38 -0.07 -4.19 5.72
N GLU A 39 -0.08 -3.79 6.99
CA GLU A 39 1.04 -3.21 7.71
C GLU A 39 2.15 -4.23 7.98
N ASP A 40 1.80 -5.44 8.43
CA ASP A 40 2.77 -6.43 8.91
C ASP A 40 3.16 -7.47 7.85
N ILE A 41 2.34 -7.66 6.81
CA ILE A 41 2.60 -8.69 5.79
C ILE A 41 2.93 -8.05 4.44
N ILE A 42 2.07 -7.17 3.93
CA ILE A 42 2.21 -6.63 2.57
C ILE A 42 3.26 -5.52 2.51
N MET A 43 3.15 -4.50 3.35
CA MET A 43 4.01 -3.31 3.30
C MET A 43 5.51 -3.61 3.50
N PRO A 44 5.94 -4.57 4.34
CA PRO A 44 7.35 -4.92 4.42
C PRO A 44 7.90 -5.42 3.08
N LYS A 45 7.08 -6.10 2.27
CA LYS A 45 7.46 -6.54 0.92
C LYS A 45 7.56 -5.37 -0.05
N VAL A 46 6.58 -4.47 0.00
CA VAL A 46 6.57 -3.24 -0.81
C VAL A 46 7.80 -2.38 -0.52
N ILE A 47 8.08 -2.09 0.76
CA ILE A 47 9.24 -1.28 1.17
C ILE A 47 10.56 -1.99 0.83
N SER A 48 10.66 -3.31 1.01
CA SER A 48 11.86 -4.04 0.61
C SER A 48 12.11 -3.96 -0.91
N LEU A 49 11.06 -4.11 -1.72
CA LEU A 49 11.13 -3.97 -3.17
C LEU A 49 11.56 -2.55 -3.57
N LEU A 50 10.95 -1.55 -2.95
CA LEU A 50 11.20 -0.14 -3.20
C LEU A 50 12.65 0.25 -2.86
N ARG A 51 13.16 -0.15 -1.70
CA ARG A 51 14.54 0.14 -1.26
C ARG A 51 15.60 -0.52 -2.12
N LYS A 52 15.33 -1.73 -2.63
CA LYS A 52 16.23 -2.38 -3.60
C LYS A 52 16.21 -1.62 -4.93
N ASN A 53 15.03 -1.17 -5.37
CA ASN A 53 14.84 -0.43 -6.62
C ASN A 53 15.43 -1.12 -7.86
N GLU A 54 15.50 -2.46 -7.83
CA GLU A 54 16.12 -3.29 -8.88
C GLU A 54 15.09 -3.74 -9.93
N ASP A 55 13.84 -3.98 -9.51
CA ASP A 55 12.76 -4.46 -10.37
C ASP A 55 11.76 -3.33 -10.67
N LYS A 56 12.17 -2.45 -11.59
CA LYS A 56 11.40 -1.25 -11.96
C LYS A 56 10.09 -1.58 -12.65
N GLU A 57 10.01 -2.69 -13.37
CA GLU A 57 8.78 -3.12 -14.06
C GLU A 57 7.72 -3.53 -13.05
N LYS A 58 8.11 -4.33 -12.05
CA LYS A 58 7.23 -4.70 -10.94
C LYS A 58 6.81 -3.49 -10.11
N LEU A 59 7.74 -2.57 -9.81
CA LEU A 59 7.42 -1.32 -9.11
C LEU A 59 6.43 -0.45 -9.90
N THR A 60 6.66 -0.28 -11.21
CA THR A 60 5.75 0.49 -12.08
C THR A 60 4.35 -0.13 -12.09
N SER A 61 4.27 -1.46 -12.20
CA SER A 61 2.99 -2.18 -12.22
C SER A 61 2.27 -2.09 -10.87
N LEU A 62 3.00 -2.25 -9.76
CA LEU A 62 2.47 -2.16 -8.40
C LEU A 62 1.91 -0.76 -8.11
N PHE A 63 2.67 0.29 -8.40
CA PHE A 63 2.22 1.66 -8.16
C PHE A 63 1.13 2.10 -9.14
N GLY A 64 1.12 1.56 -10.37
CA GLY A 64 -0.03 1.68 -11.27
C GLY A 64 -1.30 1.09 -10.66
N TYR A 65 -1.21 -0.09 -10.04
CA TYR A 65 -2.33 -0.68 -9.31
C TYR A 65 -2.75 0.16 -8.09
N PHE A 66 -1.80 0.74 -7.35
CA PHE A 66 -2.12 1.67 -6.26
C PHE A 66 -2.87 2.91 -6.74
N GLU A 67 -2.56 3.41 -7.94
CA GLU A 67 -3.33 4.49 -8.57
C GLU A 67 -4.77 4.06 -8.83
N ASP A 68 -4.97 2.87 -9.40
CA ASP A 68 -6.31 2.31 -9.64
C ASP A 68 -7.09 2.14 -8.33
N VAL A 69 -6.44 1.68 -7.24
CA VAL A 69 -7.05 1.57 -5.90
C VAL A 69 -7.51 2.94 -5.41
N VAL A 70 -6.66 3.95 -5.49
CA VAL A 70 -7.00 5.31 -5.06
C VAL A 70 -8.18 5.90 -5.85
N GLU A 71 -8.29 5.60 -7.15
CA GLU A 71 -9.34 6.13 -8.02
C GLU A 71 -10.65 5.34 -7.95
N GLN A 72 -10.59 4.04 -7.68
CA GLN A 72 -11.68 3.12 -7.93
C GLN A 72 -12.09 2.27 -6.71
N ALA A 73 -11.41 2.37 -5.57
CA ALA A 73 -11.78 1.62 -4.36
C ALA A 73 -13.15 2.01 -3.81
N ASP A 74 -13.74 1.11 -3.01
CA ASP A 74 -14.85 1.48 -2.13
C ASP A 74 -14.37 2.35 -0.96
N ASP A 75 -15.31 3.00 -0.27
CA ASP A 75 -14.97 3.92 0.82
C ASP A 75 -14.15 3.21 1.91
N TYR A 76 -14.48 1.96 2.21
CA TYR A 76 -13.78 1.16 3.22
C TYR A 76 -12.32 0.90 2.85
N LEU A 77 -12.05 0.38 1.64
CA LEU A 77 -10.68 0.15 1.19
C LEU A 77 -9.94 1.47 0.97
N SER A 78 -10.60 2.52 0.49
CA SER A 78 -9.99 3.85 0.34
C SER A 78 -9.46 4.37 1.68
N ASP A 79 -10.26 4.26 2.74
CA ASP A 79 -9.86 4.71 4.08
C ASP A 79 -8.70 3.89 4.63
N ILE A 80 -8.81 2.55 4.58
CA ILE A 80 -7.72 1.65 5.02
C ILE A 80 -6.44 1.91 4.24
N PHE A 81 -6.52 2.02 2.92
CA PHE A 81 -5.36 2.23 2.06
C PHE A 81 -4.66 3.56 2.36
N ALA A 82 -5.42 4.63 2.65
CA ALA A 82 -4.87 5.93 3.00
C ALA A 82 -4.14 5.90 4.35
N ILE A 83 -4.76 5.32 5.39
CA ILE A 83 -4.17 5.29 6.75
C ILE A 83 -3.04 4.26 6.89
N THR A 84 -2.93 3.29 5.97
CA THR A 84 -1.88 2.25 6.04
C THR A 84 -0.83 2.43 4.95
N VAL A 85 -1.16 2.08 3.70
CA VAL A 85 -0.20 2.05 2.59
C VAL A 85 0.43 3.42 2.37
N LEU A 86 -0.39 4.47 2.25
CA LEU A 86 0.12 5.81 1.95
C LEU A 86 0.86 6.44 3.13
N GLU A 87 0.36 6.23 4.36
CA GLU A 87 1.06 6.66 5.57
C GLU A 87 2.44 5.99 5.70
N ILE A 88 2.51 4.66 5.50
CA ILE A 88 3.76 3.88 5.60
C ILE A 88 4.76 4.30 4.52
N LEU A 89 4.31 4.56 3.30
CA LEU A 89 5.20 5.08 2.24
C LEU A 89 5.84 6.42 2.63
N GLY A 90 5.18 7.22 3.48
CA GLY A 90 5.70 8.47 4.02
C GLY A 90 6.56 8.32 5.30
N ASN A 91 6.75 7.12 5.84
CA ASN A 91 7.45 6.92 7.12
C ASN A 91 8.90 7.41 7.11
N THR A 92 9.56 7.37 5.96
CA THR A 92 10.90 7.94 5.78
C THR A 92 10.95 8.77 4.52
N GLU A 93 11.75 9.85 4.55
CA GLU A 93 11.95 10.70 3.38
C GLU A 93 12.63 9.92 2.23
N GLU A 94 13.53 8.99 2.55
CA GLU A 94 14.22 8.15 1.58
C GLU A 94 13.24 7.24 0.82
N ASP A 95 12.39 6.50 1.55
CA ASP A 95 11.39 5.63 0.92
C ASP A 95 10.39 6.46 0.10
N LEU A 96 9.91 7.57 0.65
CA LEU A 96 8.95 8.44 -0.04
C LEU A 96 9.53 9.02 -1.34
N ASN A 97 10.79 9.44 -1.33
CA ASN A 97 11.45 10.00 -2.52
C ASN A 97 11.57 8.97 -3.65
N VAL A 98 11.82 7.70 -3.32
CA VAL A 98 11.81 6.62 -4.32
C VAL A 98 10.37 6.30 -4.77
N ALA A 99 9.41 6.24 -3.84
CA ALA A 99 8.02 5.96 -4.14
C ALA A 99 7.42 6.99 -5.12
N LYS A 100 7.74 8.27 -4.95
CA LYS A 100 7.31 9.38 -5.82
C LYS A 100 7.72 9.21 -7.29
N ILE A 101 8.73 8.40 -7.61
CA ILE A 101 9.12 8.08 -8.99
C ILE A 101 8.05 7.23 -9.68
N TYR A 102 7.37 6.37 -8.92
CA TYR A 102 6.41 5.39 -9.42
C TYR A 102 4.96 5.79 -9.19
N MET A 103 4.68 6.64 -8.20
CA MET A 103 3.34 7.14 -7.91
C MET A 103 2.70 7.86 -9.10
N GLY A 104 1.42 7.59 -9.30
CA GLY A 104 0.56 8.39 -10.16
C GLY A 104 0.13 9.71 -9.51
N ARG A 105 -0.76 10.43 -10.20
CA ARG A 105 -1.21 11.76 -9.75
C ARG A 105 -2.06 11.67 -8.49
N CYS A 106 -2.96 10.71 -8.44
CA CYS A 106 -3.94 10.56 -7.38
C CYS A 106 -3.30 9.98 -6.12
N THR A 107 -2.44 8.97 -6.26
CA THR A 107 -1.62 8.43 -5.15
C THR A 107 -0.68 9.48 -4.56
N ALA A 108 0.04 10.25 -5.38
CA ALA A 108 0.89 11.33 -4.88
C ALA A 108 0.09 12.42 -4.12
N LYS A 109 -1.12 12.74 -4.60
CA LYS A 109 -2.01 13.69 -3.93
C LYS A 109 -2.50 13.13 -2.57
N LYS A 110 -3.03 11.91 -2.55
CA LYS A 110 -3.55 11.29 -1.32
C LYS A 110 -2.45 11.03 -0.29
N GLN A 111 -1.23 10.69 -0.74
CA GLN A 111 -0.10 10.53 0.17
C GLN A 111 0.23 11.85 0.88
N ARG A 112 0.22 12.96 0.14
CA ARG A 112 0.40 14.30 0.73
C ARG A 112 -0.70 14.63 1.74
N GLU A 113 -1.94 14.27 1.44
CA GLU A 113 -3.08 14.45 2.36
C GLU A 113 -2.87 13.62 3.65
N ALA A 114 -2.49 12.34 3.51
CA ALA A 114 -2.19 11.47 4.66
C ALA A 114 -1.08 12.04 5.56
N ASP A 115 0.02 12.54 4.97
CA ASP A 115 1.11 13.18 5.73
C ASP A 115 0.62 14.44 6.48
N ILE A 116 -0.23 15.27 5.85
CA ILE A 116 -0.80 16.47 6.47
C ILE A 116 -1.71 16.09 7.65
N ASP A 117 -2.53 15.06 7.48
CA ASP A 117 -3.50 14.63 8.50
C ASP A 117 -2.83 14.17 9.79
N ILE A 118 -1.62 13.62 9.71
CA ILE A 118 -0.80 13.22 10.86
C ILE A 118 0.24 14.27 11.29
N GLY A 119 0.24 15.45 10.66
CA GLY A 119 1.09 16.58 11.04
C GLY A 119 2.55 16.49 10.58
N ARG A 120 2.87 15.68 9.56
CA ARG A 120 4.20 15.69 8.93
C ARG A 120 4.37 16.99 8.14
N ILE A 121 5.46 17.70 8.40
CA ILE A 121 5.81 18.93 7.69
C ILE A 121 6.44 18.53 6.36
N ILE A 122 5.78 18.91 5.26
CA ILE A 122 6.22 18.64 3.89
C ILE A 122 6.87 19.93 3.37
N ASP A 123 8.20 19.96 3.34
CA ASP A 123 8.98 21.07 2.74
C ASP A 123 8.91 21.06 1.20
#